data_AF-A0A4S0JJN9-F1
#
_entry.id   AF-A0A4S0JJN9-F1
#
_cell.length_a   1.000
_cell.length_b   1.000
_cell.length_c   1.000
_cell.angle_alpha   90.00
_cell.angle_beta   90.00
_cell.angle_gamma   90.00
#
_symmetry.space_group_name_H-M   'P 1'
#
loop_
_entity.id
_entity.type
_entity.pdbx_description
1 polymer ?
#
loop_
_entity_poly.entity_id
_entity_poly.type
_entity_poly.pdbx_seq_one_letter_code
_entity_poly.pdbx_strand_id
1 'polypeptide(L)'
;GVTAIHQETVLFDDLSVAENIFLGHAPRTRFGTIDWRMMRKNAREVLDTMHAGHIDADARLRDLGIANKHLVAVARAMSIDSRIVIMDEPTAALSMKEIEELF
;
A
#
# COMPACT_ATOMS: atom_id res chain seq x y z
N GLY A 1 -9.56 31.20 8.41
CA GLY A 1 -10.34 29.96 8.27
C GLY A 1 -9.37 28.84 8.00
N VAL A 2 -9.40 27.78 8.80
CA VAL A 2 -8.51 26.62 8.62
C VAL A 2 -9.30 25.58 7.84
N THR A 3 -8.82 25.23 6.65
CA THR A 3 -9.38 24.13 5.84
C THR A 3 -8.47 22.92 6.06
N ALA A 4 -8.97 21.91 6.76
CA ALA A 4 -8.27 20.65 6.90
C ALA A 4 -8.45 19.85 5.60
N ILE A 5 -7.36 19.66 4.86
CA ILE A 5 -7.32 18.75 3.71
C ILE A 5 -6.96 17.38 4.28
N HIS A 6 -7.94 16.47 4.33
CA HIS A 6 -7.72 15.10 4.75
C HIS A 6 -6.89 14.42 3.66
N GLN A 7 -5.60 14.14 3.93
CA GLN A 7 -4.75 13.37 3.02
C GLN A 7 -5.06 11.89 3.18
N GLU A 8 -6.26 11.47 2.79
CA GLU A 8 -6.51 10.05 2.54
C GLU A 8 -5.58 9.63 1.40
N THR A 9 -4.83 8.55 1.60
CA THR A 9 -4.03 7.94 0.54
C THR A 9 -4.96 7.57 -0.61
N VAL A 10 -5.03 8.42 -1.64
CA VAL A 10 -5.92 8.19 -2.78
C VAL A 10 -5.40 6.97 -3.53
N LEU A 11 -6.04 5.83 -3.31
CA LEU A 11 -5.86 4.64 -4.11
C LEU A 11 -6.77 4.73 -5.35
N PHE A 12 -6.29 4.21 -6.46
CA PHE A 12 -6.97 4.26 -7.74
C PHE A 12 -7.56 2.88 -8.05
N ASP A 13 -8.88 2.82 -8.10
CA ASP A 13 -9.66 1.59 -8.29
C ASP A 13 -9.36 0.88 -9.63
N ASP A 14 -9.03 1.65 -10.67
CA ASP A 14 -8.71 1.11 -12.00
C ASP A 14 -7.25 0.66 -12.16
N LEU A 15 -6.39 1.00 -11.20
CA LEU A 15 -5.00 0.56 -11.19
C LEU A 15 -4.87 -0.79 -10.47
N SER A 16 -3.87 -1.56 -10.86
CA SER A 16 -3.48 -2.77 -10.14
C SER A 16 -2.95 -2.45 -8.75
N VAL A 17 -2.87 -3.47 -7.90
CA VAL A 17 -2.24 -3.37 -6.59
C VAL A 17 -0.79 -2.89 -6.71
N ALA A 18 0.00 -3.49 -7.61
CA ALA A 18 1.39 -3.09 -7.82
C ALA A 18 1.54 -1.63 -8.26
N GLU A 19 0.66 -1.17 -9.16
CA GLU A 19 0.65 0.23 -9.61
C GLU A 19 0.25 1.19 -8.49
N ASN A 20 -0.72 0.82 -7.66
CA ASN A 20 -1.10 1.60 -6.50
C ASN A 20 0.04 1.73 -5.48
N ILE A 21 0.71 0.61 -5.18
CA ILE A 21 1.85 0.57 -4.25
C ILE A 21 2.97 1.48 -4.75
N PHE A 22 3.38 1.36 -6.02
CA PHE A 22 4.54 2.09 -6.55
C PHE A 22 4.22 3.41 -7.24
N LEU A 23 3.00 3.93 -7.09
CA LEU A 23 2.58 5.16 -7.76
C LEU A 23 3.48 6.33 -7.37
N GLY A 24 4.06 7.00 -8.36
CA GLY A 24 4.99 8.13 -8.16
C GLY A 24 6.45 7.74 -7.91
N HIS A 25 6.76 6.46 -7.72
CA HIS A 25 8.12 5.96 -7.47
C HIS A 25 8.38 4.59 -8.12
N ALA A 26 7.74 4.34 -9.26
CA ALA A 26 7.87 3.09 -9.98
C ALA A 26 9.34 2.80 -10.36
N PRO A 27 9.82 1.54 -10.17
CA PRO A 27 11.15 1.16 -10.57
C PRO A 27 11.35 1.36 -12.07
N ARG A 28 12.55 1.78 -12.48
CA ARG A 28 12.87 2.07 -13.88
C ARG A 28 13.90 1.08 -14.42
N THR A 29 13.77 0.73 -15.69
CA THR A 29 14.76 -0.06 -16.43
C THR A 29 16.01 0.78 -16.71
N ARG A 30 17.08 0.14 -17.18
CA ARG A 30 18.30 0.83 -17.63
C ARG A 30 18.08 1.87 -18.74
N PHE A 31 16.95 1.78 -19.46
CA PHE A 31 16.57 2.72 -20.52
C PHE A 31 15.61 3.82 -20.03
N GLY A 32 15.33 3.89 -18.73
CA GLY A 32 14.49 4.92 -18.12
C GLY A 32 12.97 4.68 -18.23
N THR A 33 12.55 3.56 -18.84
CA THR A 33 11.14 3.13 -18.89
C THR A 33 10.73 2.45 -17.58
N ILE A 34 9.43 2.31 -17.32
CA ILE A 34 8.93 1.60 -16.13
C ILE A 34 9.32 0.11 -16.21
N ASP A 35 9.95 -0.41 -15.17
CA ASP A 35 10.23 -1.83 -15.01
C ASP A 35 9.05 -2.53 -14.34
N TRP A 36 8.10 -2.92 -15.16
CA TRP A 36 6.89 -3.61 -14.74
C TRP A 36 7.13 -4.99 -14.10
N ARG A 37 8.26 -5.66 -14.42
CA ARG A 37 8.60 -6.95 -13.82
C ARG A 37 9.13 -6.75 -12.42
N MET A 38 10.04 -5.80 -12.25
CA MET A 38 10.58 -5.44 -10.95
C MET A 38 9.49 -4.86 -10.04
N MET A 39 8.61 -4.01 -10.55
CA MET A 39 7.49 -3.46 -9.78
C MET A 39 6.59 -4.55 -9.19
N ARG A 40 6.20 -5.54 -9.99
CA ARG A 40 5.40 -6.69 -9.52
C ARG A 40 6.13 -7.53 -8.49
N LYS A 41 7.43 -7.78 -8.72
CA LYS A 41 8.26 -8.54 -7.79
C LYS A 41 8.33 -7.83 -6.44
N ASN A 42 8.65 -6.54 -6.44
CA ASN A 42 8.75 -5.73 -5.23
C ASN A 42 7.38 -5.61 -4.54
N ALA A 43 6.28 -5.48 -5.29
CA ALA A 43 4.94 -5.44 -4.71
C ALA A 43 4.60 -6.72 -3.95
N ARG A 44 4.93 -7.89 -4.51
CA ARG A 44 4.76 -9.18 -3.82
C ARG A 44 5.63 -9.25 -2.57
N GLU A 45 6.89 -8.85 -2.65
CA GLU A 45 7.77 -8.83 -1.48
C GLU A 45 7.21 -7.95 -0.35
N VAL A 46 6.73 -6.74 -0.66
CA VAL A 46 6.09 -5.86 0.34
C VAL A 46 4.84 -6.52 0.95
N LEU A 47 3.95 -7.07 0.11
CA LEU A 47 2.74 -7.75 0.58
C LEU A 47 3.07 -8.98 1.44
N ASP A 48 4.08 -9.77 1.06
CA ASP A 48 4.54 -10.94 1.80
C ASP A 48 5.08 -10.54 3.18
N THR A 49 5.88 -9.47 3.29
CA THR A 49 6.37 -8.98 4.59
C THR A 49 5.24 -8.55 5.53
N MET A 50 4.09 -8.15 4.98
CA MET A 50 2.91 -7.75 5.72
C MET A 50 1.97 -8.93 6.02
N HIS A 51 2.36 -10.17 5.72
CA HIS A 51 1.50 -11.36 5.78
C HIS A 51 0.23 -11.23 4.92
N ALA A 52 0.32 -10.45 3.84
CA ALA A 52 -0.76 -10.17 2.89
C ALA A 52 -0.49 -10.81 1.51
N GLY A 53 0.34 -11.86 1.44
CA GLY A 53 0.71 -12.57 0.20
C GLY A 53 -0.48 -13.25 -0.52
N HIS A 54 -1.67 -13.29 0.09
CA HIS A 54 -2.91 -13.70 -0.57
C HIS A 54 -3.45 -12.65 -1.55
N ILE A 55 -2.99 -11.40 -1.47
CA ILE A 55 -3.38 -10.32 -2.39
C ILE A 55 -2.55 -10.43 -3.66
N ASP A 56 -3.21 -10.62 -4.80
CA ASP A 56 -2.54 -10.61 -6.10
C ASP A 56 -2.09 -9.19 -6.46
N ALA A 57 -0.79 -9.02 -6.72
CA ALA A 57 -0.19 -7.76 -7.14
C ALA A 57 -0.72 -7.28 -8.51
N ASP A 58 -1.24 -8.19 -9.34
CA ASP A 58 -1.81 -7.89 -10.66
C ASP A 58 -3.33 -7.64 -10.63
N ALA A 59 -3.99 -7.93 -9.50
CA ALA A 59 -5.42 -7.67 -9.36
C ALA A 59 -5.71 -6.16 -9.38
N ARG A 60 -6.85 -5.77 -9.95
CA ARG A 60 -7.33 -4.38 -9.86
C ARG A 60 -7.81 -4.10 -8.46
N LEU A 61 -7.53 -2.90 -7.98
CA LEU A 61 -7.94 -2.51 -6.64
C LEU A 61 -9.46 -2.58 -6.45
N ARG A 62 -10.25 -2.22 -7.47
CA ARG A 62 -11.72 -2.30 -7.41
C ARG A 62 -12.27 -3.70 -7.12
N ASP A 63 -11.52 -4.75 -7.46
CA ASP A 63 -11.93 -6.14 -7.29
C ASP A 63 -11.61 -6.65 -5.86
N LEU A 64 -10.90 -5.85 -5.05
CA LEU A 64 -10.54 -6.17 -3.67
C LEU A 64 -11.59 -5.66 -2.67
N GLY A 65 -11.82 -6.47 -1.64
CA GLY A 65 -12.59 -6.05 -0.46
C GLY A 65 -11.89 -4.92 0.31
N ILE A 66 -12.67 -4.17 1.10
CA ILE A 66 -12.20 -2.98 1.84
C ILE A 66 -10.97 -3.28 2.70
N ALA A 67 -10.94 -4.41 3.42
CA ALA A 67 -9.79 -4.81 4.23
C ALA A 67 -8.50 -4.98 3.41
N ASN A 68 -8.59 -5.56 2.22
CA ASN A 68 -7.44 -5.70 1.31
C ASN A 68 -7.02 -4.33 0.74
N LYS A 69 -7.96 -3.43 0.44
CA LYS A 69 -7.62 -2.05 0.03
C LYS A 69 -6.84 -1.30 1.10
N HIS A 70 -7.19 -1.47 2.39
CA HIS A 70 -6.41 -0.91 3.49
C HIS A 70 -4.99 -1.48 3.55
N LEU A 71 -4.82 -2.79 3.39
CA LEU A 71 -3.48 -3.40 3.32
C LEU A 71 -2.65 -2.83 2.17
N VAL A 72 -3.27 -2.57 1.01
CA VAL A 72 -2.60 -1.93 -0.14
C VAL A 72 -2.21 -0.48 0.17
N ALA A 73 -3.03 0.28 0.91
CA ALA A 73 -2.68 1.63 1.35
C ALA A 73 -1.44 1.63 2.27
N VAL A 74 -1.40 0.69 3.22
CA VAL A 74 -0.25 0.52 4.12
C VAL A 74 0.99 0.07 3.34
N ALA A 75 0.85 -0.89 2.41
CA ALA A 75 1.93 -1.34 1.53
C ALA A 75 2.53 -0.20 0.71
N ARG A 76 1.68 0.70 0.17
CA ARG A 76 2.11 1.93 -0.52
C ARG A 76 2.91 2.85 0.39
N ALA A 77 2.48 3.04 1.63
CA ALA A 77 3.21 3.87 2.59
C ALA A 77 4.60 3.28 2.90
N MET A 78 4.71 1.95 2.93
CA MET A 78 5.97 1.23 3.17
C MET A 78 6.90 1.16 1.95
N SER A 79 6.35 1.17 0.72
CA SER A 79 7.16 1.09 -0.51
C SER A 79 7.85 2.40 -0.87
N ILE A 80 7.32 3.52 -0.37
CA ILE A 80 7.98 4.81 -0.48
C ILE A 80 9.18 4.78 0.47
N ASP A 81 10.39 4.74 -0.11
CA ASP A 81 11.66 4.91 0.59
C ASP A 81 11.78 6.35 1.14
N SER A 82 10.93 6.66 2.12
CA SER A 82 10.96 7.91 2.85
C SER A 82 11.65 7.64 4.17
N ARG A 83 12.71 8.40 4.44
CA ARG A 83 13.41 8.39 5.73
C ARG A 83 12.48 8.74 6.91
N ILE A 84 11.29 9.29 6.63
CA ILE A 84 10.25 9.67 7.58
C ILE A 84 8.87 9.48 6.90
N VAL A 85 8.06 8.55 7.40
CA VAL A 85 6.62 8.45 7.11
C VAL A 85 5.87 9.11 8.27
N ILE A 86 5.07 10.14 8.01
CA ILE A 86 4.18 10.75 9.00
C ILE A 86 2.79 10.13 8.80
N MET A 87 2.40 9.20 9.66
CA MET A 87 1.04 8.67 9.74
C MET A 87 0.30 9.40 10.86
N ASP A 88 -0.71 10.19 10.52
CA ASP A 88 -1.65 10.72 11.51
C ASP A 88 -2.68 9.61 11.79
N GLU A 89 -2.88 9.26 13.06
CA GLU A 89 -3.76 8.17 13.56
C GLU A 89 -3.47 6.71 13.12
N PRO A 90 -2.30 6.11 13.46
CA PRO A 90 -2.07 4.68 13.20
C PRO A 90 -2.91 3.75 14.10
N THR A 91 -3.45 4.25 15.21
CA THR A 91 -4.08 3.46 16.27
C THR A 91 -5.47 2.92 15.90
N ALA A 92 -6.17 3.56 14.96
CA ALA A 92 -7.52 3.13 14.56
C ALA A 92 -7.51 1.88 13.65
N ALA A 93 -6.43 1.64 12.91
CA ALA A 93 -6.32 0.50 12.00
C ALA A 93 -5.73 -0.76 12.67
N LEU A 94 -4.93 -0.61 13.74
CA LEU A 94 -4.27 -1.73 14.43
C LEU A 94 -5.08 -2.33 15.60
N SER A 95 -6.07 -1.60 16.13
CA SER A 95 -6.76 -1.96 17.39
C SER A 95 -7.69 -3.18 17.32
N MET A 96 -7.88 -3.84 16.17
CA MET A 96 -8.81 -4.98 16.04
C MET A 96 -8.11 -6.35 15.96
N LYS A 97 -6.82 -6.45 16.35
CA LYS A 97 -6.12 -7.75 16.43
C LYS A 97 -5.36 -8.05 17.73
N GLU A 98 -5.40 -7.19 18.75
CA GLU A 98 -4.64 -7.39 20.00
C GLU A 98 -5.38 -6.96 21.29
N ILE A 99 -6.68 -7.26 21.42
CA ILE A 99 -7.36 -7.16 22.73
C ILE A 99 -8.11 -8.47 23.01
N GLU A 100 -7.37 -9.55 23.22
CA GLU A 100 -7.86 -10.74 23.96
C GLU A 100 -6.72 -11.71 24.38
N GLU A 101 -5.57 -11.19 24.83
CA GLU A 101 -4.56 -11.99 25.59
C GLU A 101 -4.11 -11.27 26.87
N LEU A 102 -5.04 -10.61 27.55
CA LEU A 102 -4.77 -10.01 28.87
C LEU A 102 -5.95 -10.14 29.86
N PHE A 103 -6.67 -11.26 29.77
CA PHE A 103 -7.37 -11.90 30.90
C PHE A 103 -7.35 -13.42 30.75
#